data_AF-A0A1Y6CX32-F1
#
_entry.id   AF-A0A1Y6CX32-F1
#
_cell.length_a   1.000
_cell.length_b   1.000
_cell.length_c   1.000
_cell.angle_alpha   90.00
_cell.angle_beta   90.00
_cell.angle_gamma   90.00
#
_symmetry.space_group_name_H-M   'P 1'
#
loop_
_entity.id
_entity.type
_entity.pdbx_description
1 polymer ?
#
loop_
_entity_poly.entity_id
_entity_poly.type
_entity_poly.pdbx_seq_one_letter_code
_entity_poly.pdbx_strand_id
1 'polypeptide(L)'
;MSVRYRLQWAARTAPPAWSAALAASLLFGLADASAFERTEQREPCKNYDALRQPFFGETHLHTALSFDASIRFVPPMPHDAYKFAKGGSVRGGGPNGFKTRTYH
;
A
#
# COMPACT_ATOMS: atom_id res chain seq x y z
N MET A 1 -60.49 -20.22 -56.80
CA MET A 1 -59.02 -20.20 -56.60
C MET A 1 -58.72 -19.16 -55.53
N SER A 2 -58.28 -19.57 -54.35
CA SER A 2 -58.00 -18.66 -53.22
C SER A 2 -56.57 -18.86 -52.76
N VAL A 3 -55.72 -17.86 -52.96
CA VAL A 3 -54.31 -17.88 -52.54
C VAL A 3 -54.23 -17.44 -51.09
N ARG A 4 -53.61 -18.25 -50.22
CA ARG A 4 -53.33 -17.90 -48.82
C ARG A 4 -51.86 -17.52 -48.70
N TYR A 5 -51.57 -16.30 -48.23
CA TYR A 5 -50.21 -15.88 -47.87
C TYR A 5 -49.94 -16.21 -46.39
N ARG A 6 -48.94 -17.05 -46.12
CA ARG A 6 -48.38 -17.28 -44.78
C ARG A 6 -47.23 -16.29 -44.59
N LEU A 7 -47.36 -15.34 -43.66
CA LEU A 7 -46.26 -14.52 -43.19
C LEU A 7 -45.36 -15.37 -42.28
N GLN A 8 -44.09 -15.50 -42.65
CA GLN A 8 -43.06 -16.19 -41.88
C GLN A 8 -42.54 -15.28 -40.75
N TRP A 9 -42.38 -15.88 -39.58
CA TRP A 9 -41.93 -15.26 -38.33
C TRP A 9 -40.46 -14.86 -38.41
N ALA A 10 -40.11 -13.65 -37.96
CA ALA A 10 -38.74 -13.16 -37.91
C ALA A 10 -37.89 -14.04 -36.97
N ALA A 11 -36.81 -14.62 -37.51
CA ALA A 11 -35.84 -15.38 -36.74
C ALA A 11 -35.12 -14.45 -35.75
N ARG A 12 -35.22 -14.74 -34.45
CA ARG A 12 -34.39 -14.11 -33.42
C ARG A 12 -32.95 -14.56 -33.65
N THR A 13 -32.11 -13.69 -34.17
CA THR A 13 -30.66 -13.94 -34.25
C THR A 13 -30.11 -13.83 -32.83
N ALA A 14 -29.77 -14.97 -32.22
CA ALA A 14 -29.03 -14.97 -30.97
C ALA A 14 -27.66 -14.28 -31.20
N PRO A 15 -27.22 -13.37 -30.32
CA PRO A 15 -25.92 -12.73 -30.46
C PRO A 15 -24.82 -13.80 -30.39
N PRO A 16 -23.73 -13.63 -31.16
CA PRO A 16 -22.70 -14.65 -31.28
C PRO A 16 -21.89 -14.77 -29.98
N ALA A 17 -21.52 -16.02 -29.64
CA ALA A 17 -20.97 -16.45 -28.34
C ALA A 17 -19.68 -15.73 -27.88
N TRP A 18 -18.99 -15.03 -28.78
CA TRP A 18 -17.80 -14.24 -28.44
C TRP A 18 -18.12 -12.96 -27.67
N SER A 19 -19.37 -12.48 -27.70
CA SER A 19 -19.82 -11.31 -26.92
C SER A 19 -19.74 -11.56 -25.41
N ALA A 20 -19.92 -12.81 -24.97
CA ALA A 20 -19.82 -13.19 -23.57
C ALA A 20 -18.37 -13.33 -23.07
N ALA A 21 -17.44 -13.71 -23.96
CA ALA A 21 -16.05 -13.93 -23.61
C ALA A 21 -15.30 -12.63 -23.28
N LEU A 22 -15.58 -11.54 -24.03
CA LEU A 22 -14.98 -10.22 -23.77
C LEU A 22 -15.44 -9.61 -22.43
N ALA A 23 -16.68 -9.85 -22.02
CA ALA A 23 -17.20 -9.37 -20.73
C ALA A 23 -16.52 -10.07 -19.54
N ALA A 24 -16.13 -11.34 -19.68
CA ALA A 24 -15.49 -12.11 -18.62
C ALA A 24 -14.06 -11.64 -18.31
N SER A 25 -13.33 -11.11 -19.29
CA SER A 25 -11.95 -10.64 -19.11
C SER A 25 -11.84 -9.31 -18.34
N LEU A 26 -12.87 -8.46 -18.38
CA LEU A 26 -12.91 -7.21 -17.62
C LEU A 26 -13.16 -7.41 -16.11
N LEU A 27 -13.70 -8.57 -15.70
CA LEU A 27 -14.01 -8.87 -14.30
C LEU A 27 -12.84 -9.52 -13.53
N PHE A 28 -11.78 -9.94 -14.22
CA PHE A 28 -10.66 -10.68 -13.61
C PHE A 28 -9.39 -9.83 -13.36
N GLY A 29 -9.39 -8.54 -13.72
CA GLY A 29 -8.19 -7.73 -13.88
C GLY A 29 -7.82 -6.73 -12.78
N LEU A 30 -8.43 -6.78 -11.59
CA LEU A 30 -8.12 -5.84 -10.49
C LEU A 30 -7.71 -6.55 -9.19
N ALA A 31 -7.09 -7.73 -9.30
CA ALA A 31 -6.37 -8.27 -8.15
C ALA A 31 -5.11 -7.41 -7.94
N ASP A 32 -5.16 -6.53 -6.95
CA ASP A 32 -4.02 -5.76 -6.46
C ASP A 32 -2.97 -6.77 -5.95
N ALA A 33 -2.04 -7.13 -6.84
CA ALA A 33 -1.04 -8.14 -6.56
C ALA A 33 -0.07 -7.55 -5.54
N SER A 34 -0.20 -7.99 -4.28
CA SER A 34 0.76 -7.69 -3.23
C SER A 34 2.19 -7.86 -3.76
N ALA A 35 3.06 -6.89 -3.47
CA ALA A 35 4.47 -6.94 -3.91
C ALA A 35 5.27 -8.12 -3.32
N PHE A 36 4.67 -8.86 -2.38
CA PHE A 36 5.24 -10.05 -1.76
C PHE A 36 4.15 -11.05 -1.38
N GLU A 37 4.51 -12.32 -1.30
CA GLU A 37 3.64 -13.37 -0.77
C GLU A 37 3.55 -13.24 0.75
N ARG A 38 2.32 -13.15 1.26
CA ARG A 38 2.06 -13.10 2.70
C ARG A 38 1.78 -14.51 3.21
N THR A 39 2.58 -14.99 4.16
CA THR A 39 2.44 -16.34 4.75
C THR A 39 1.42 -16.41 5.90
N GLU A 40 1.00 -15.26 6.42
CA GLU A 40 0.03 -15.11 7.52
C GLU A 40 -1.36 -14.72 7.00
N GLN A 41 -2.42 -15.19 7.66
CA GLN A 41 -3.79 -14.71 7.41
C GLN A 41 -4.08 -13.51 8.32
N ARG A 42 -4.38 -12.35 7.72
CA ARG A 42 -4.73 -11.12 8.45
C ARG A 42 -5.73 -10.27 7.66
N GLU A 43 -6.53 -9.51 8.37
CA GLU A 43 -7.39 -8.49 7.76
C GLU A 43 -6.56 -7.42 7.02
N PRO A 44 -6.99 -6.97 5.83
CA PRO A 44 -6.35 -5.86 5.14
C PRO A 44 -6.33 -4.58 6.00
N CYS A 45 -5.28 -3.76 5.85
CA CYS A 45 -5.20 -2.48 6.52
C CYS A 45 -6.30 -1.54 6.00
N LYS A 46 -7.07 -0.92 6.90
CA LYS A 46 -8.17 0.01 6.54
C LYS A 46 -7.74 1.21 5.68
N ASN A 47 -6.48 1.63 5.82
CA ASN A 47 -5.91 2.79 5.14
C ASN A 47 -4.81 2.38 4.13
N TYR A 48 -5.01 1.26 3.43
CA TYR A 48 -4.12 0.84 2.35
C TYR A 48 -4.38 1.67 1.09
N ASP A 49 -3.31 2.15 0.46
CA ASP A 49 -3.33 2.82 -0.83
C ASP A 49 -2.31 2.15 -1.75
N ALA A 50 -2.74 1.70 -2.93
CA ALA A 50 -1.88 1.03 -3.91
C ALA A 50 -0.72 1.92 -4.39
N LEU A 51 -0.90 3.25 -4.39
CA LEU A 51 0.13 4.22 -4.72
C LEU A 51 1.00 4.62 -3.53
N ARG A 52 0.72 4.06 -2.34
CA ARG A 52 1.31 4.43 -1.04
C ARG A 52 0.96 5.86 -0.62
N GLN A 53 1.23 6.18 0.64
CA GLN A 53 1.00 7.52 1.20
C GLN A 53 2.34 8.23 1.42
N PRO A 54 2.50 9.48 0.95
CA PRO A 54 3.71 10.25 1.21
C PRO A 54 3.67 10.79 2.64
N PHE A 55 4.43 10.17 3.54
CA PHE A 55 4.68 10.68 4.88
C PHE A 55 5.96 11.52 4.90
N PHE A 56 5.97 12.56 5.73
CA PHE A 56 7.11 13.46 5.89
C PHE A 56 7.66 13.38 7.31
N GLY A 57 8.98 13.55 7.44
CA GLY A 57 9.71 13.41 8.69
C GLY A 57 10.36 12.03 8.85
N GLU A 58 10.99 11.81 10.01
CA GLU A 58 11.61 10.53 10.35
C GLU A 58 10.55 9.51 10.77
N THR A 59 10.36 8.47 9.95
CA THR A 59 9.42 7.38 10.25
C THR A 59 10.00 6.35 11.21
N HIS A 60 11.31 6.39 11.44
CA HIS A 60 12.03 5.49 12.33
C HIS A 60 13.19 6.23 12.98
N LEU A 61 13.24 6.26 14.30
CA LEU A 61 14.36 6.80 15.06
C LEU A 61 14.65 5.91 16.26
N HIS A 62 15.92 5.82 16.64
CA HIS A 62 16.36 5.09 17.82
C HIS A 62 16.45 6.04 19.02
N THR A 63 16.07 5.54 20.19
CA THR A 63 16.33 6.18 21.49
C THR A 63 17.28 5.29 22.28
N ALA A 64 17.84 5.79 23.38
CA ALA A 64 18.79 5.07 24.22
C ALA A 64 18.25 3.73 24.76
N LEU A 65 16.95 3.47 24.66
CA LEU A 65 16.27 2.29 25.21
C LEU A 65 16.17 1.12 24.20
N SER A 66 17.29 0.74 23.59
CA SER A 66 17.38 -0.49 22.81
C SER A 66 18.79 -1.06 22.84
N PHE A 67 18.93 -2.35 22.49
CA PHE A 67 20.23 -3.02 22.47
C PHE A 67 21.20 -2.37 21.48
N ASP A 68 20.72 -2.12 20.26
CA ASP A 68 21.50 -1.50 19.19
C ASP A 68 21.85 -0.03 19.50
N ALA A 69 20.99 0.68 20.23
CA ALA A 69 21.28 2.02 20.74
C ALA A 69 22.39 2.01 21.81
N SER A 70 22.37 1.03 22.70
CA SER A 70 23.38 0.87 23.77
C SER A 70 24.78 0.64 23.19
N ILE A 71 24.92 -0.32 22.26
CA ILE A 71 26.22 -0.63 21.64
C ILE A 71 26.74 0.49 20.73
N ARG A 72 25.87 1.41 20.30
CA ARG A 72 26.21 2.57 19.46
C ARG A 72 26.25 3.89 20.23
N PHE A 73 26.16 3.84 21.56
CA PHE A 73 26.20 5.01 22.44
C PHE A 73 25.20 6.10 22.02
N VAL A 74 23.99 5.72 21.63
CA VAL A 74 22.93 6.64 21.17
C VAL A 74 22.34 7.38 22.40
N PRO A 75 22.54 8.71 22.52
CA PRO A 75 22.13 9.44 23.73
C PRO A 75 20.65 9.86 23.85
N PRO A 76 19.85 10.11 22.77
CA PRO A 76 18.48 10.63 22.92
C PRO A 76 17.57 9.73 23.75
N MET A 77 16.83 10.32 24.67
CA MET A 77 15.80 9.65 25.45
C MET A 77 14.44 9.73 24.73
N PRO A 78 13.42 8.93 25.14
CA PRO A 78 12.10 8.99 24.51
C PRO A 78 11.48 10.39 24.43
N HIS A 79 11.70 11.26 25.42
CA HIS A 79 11.18 12.64 25.38
C HIS A 79 11.86 13.52 24.31
N ASP A 80 13.12 13.23 23.96
CA ASP A 80 13.83 13.94 22.89
C ASP A 80 13.21 13.61 21.53
N ALA A 81 12.74 12.38 21.31
CA ALA A 81 12.03 12.01 20.08
C ALA A 81 10.78 12.88 19.86
N TYR A 82 10.00 13.13 20.92
CA TYR A 82 8.86 14.04 20.86
C TYR A 82 9.26 15.50 20.63
N LYS A 83 10.38 15.95 21.22
CA LYS A 83 10.91 17.29 20.98
C LYS A 83 11.31 17.47 19.51
N PHE A 84 12.03 16.49 18.95
CA PHE A 84 12.43 16.47 17.55
C PHE A 84 11.23 16.48 16.60
N ALA A 85 10.20 15.66 16.87
CA ALA A 85 8.97 15.64 16.07
C ALA A 85 8.22 16.99 16.05
N LYS A 86 8.45 17.85 17.04
CA LYS A 86 7.89 19.22 17.11
C LYS A 86 8.81 20.29 16.49
N GLY A 87 9.88 19.88 15.81
CA GLY A 87 10.89 20.79 15.23
C GLY A 87 11.89 21.35 16.24
N GLY A 88 11.99 20.74 17.43
CA GLY A 88 12.96 21.14 18.44
C GLY A 88 14.30 20.42 18.26
N SER A 89 15.40 21.11 18.55
CA SER A 89 16.73 20.51 18.36
C SER A 89 17.07 19.47 19.42
N VAL A 90 17.67 18.36 18.98
CA VAL A 90 18.07 17.24 19.84
C VAL A 90 19.54 16.88 19.65
N ARG A 91 20.13 16.34 20.71
CA ARG A 91 21.53 15.97 20.75
C ARG A 91 21.65 14.47 20.51
N GLY A 92 22.17 14.06 19.36
CA GLY A 92 22.35 12.65 18.99
C GLY A 92 23.81 12.22 18.88
N GLY A 93 23.99 10.93 18.63
CA GLY A 93 25.29 10.34 18.34
C GLY A 93 25.76 10.69 16.93
N GLY A 94 27.08 10.85 16.78
CA GLY A 94 27.74 11.04 15.48
C GLY A 94 28.00 9.69 14.79
N PRO A 95 28.61 9.71 13.59
CA PRO A 95 28.76 8.52 12.73
C PRO A 95 29.41 7.30 13.41
N ASN A 96 30.22 7.54 14.44
CA ASN A 96 30.97 6.51 15.16
C ASN A 96 30.54 6.40 16.65
N GLY A 97 29.40 6.96 17.06
CA GLY A 97 28.92 6.92 18.46
C GLY A 97 29.64 7.86 19.43
N PHE A 98 30.84 8.37 19.11
CA PHE A 98 31.66 9.16 20.04
C PHE A 98 31.55 10.69 19.90
N LYS A 99 31.24 11.22 18.71
CA LYS A 99 31.08 12.68 18.51
C LYS A 99 29.62 13.06 18.68
N THR A 100 29.33 14.09 19.46
CA THR A 100 27.96 14.58 19.59
C THR A 100 27.56 15.45 18.39
N ARG A 101 26.39 15.19 17.79
CA ARG A 101 25.80 16.00 16.71
C ARG A 101 24.46 16.57 17.17
N THR A 102 24.20 17.83 16.83
CA THR A 102 22.87 18.43 17.00
C THR A 102 22.06 18.20 15.73
N TYR A 103 20.84 17.69 15.90
CA TYR A 103 19.84 17.51 14.86
C TYR A 103 18.74 18.56 15.08
N HIS A 104 18.23 19.12 13.99
CA HIS A 104 17.23 20.19 13.98
C HIS A 104 15.95 19.70 13.31
#